data_AF-A0A2A4V8A3-F1
#
_entry.id   AF-A0A2A4V8A3-F1
#
_cell.length_a   1.000
_cell.length_b   1.000
_cell.length_c   1.000
_cell.angle_alpha   90.00
_cell.angle_beta   90.00
_cell.angle_gamma   90.00
#
_symmetry.space_group_name_H-M   'P 1'
#
loop_
_entity.id
_entity.type
_entity.pdbx_description
1 polymer ?
#
loop_
_entity_poly.entity_id
_entity_poly.type
_entity_poly.pdbx_seq_one_letter_code
_entity_poly.pdbx_strand_id
1 'polypeptide(L)'
;MTDKTQILALADKVEKLEGGCRETNFDITAALNPSWEREDRKDGQKFLWEGTEAVHIPDSVEPFTSSIDAAMTLVPEGQVLLSVNYNVISQKYYVDVGSPDTEFTLGRAKHKLIPNAITAAALRAIGDNDES
;
A
#
# COMPACT_ATOMS: atom_id res chain seq x y z
N MET A 1 -15.42 -4.24 -6.03
CA MET A 1 -15.29 -2.92 -5.41
C MET A 1 -14.41 -3.10 -4.20
N THR A 2 -13.38 -2.27 -4.07
CA THR A 2 -12.41 -2.37 -2.99
C THR A 2 -13.02 -1.73 -1.73
N ASP A 3 -12.84 -2.32 -0.55
CA ASP A 3 -13.40 -1.75 0.68
C ASP A 3 -12.53 -0.57 1.15
N LYS A 4 -13.04 0.66 0.97
CA LYS A 4 -12.41 1.90 1.45
C LYS A 4 -11.94 1.79 2.91
N THR A 5 -12.76 1.21 3.79
CA THR A 5 -12.43 1.07 5.22
C THR A 5 -11.22 0.16 5.41
N GLN A 6 -11.18 -0.96 4.68
CA GLN A 6 -10.06 -1.90 4.71
C GLN A 6 -8.77 -1.26 4.19
N ILE A 7 -8.83 -0.52 3.08
CA ILE A 7 -7.67 0.15 2.49
C ILE A 7 -7.09 1.22 3.42
N LEU A 8 -7.95 2.04 4.03
CA LEU A 8 -7.49 3.06 4.99
C LEU A 8 -6.90 2.43 6.25
N ALA A 9 -7.47 1.32 6.74
CA ALA A 9 -6.89 0.56 7.85
C ALA A 9 -5.52 -0.04 7.50
N LEU A 10 -5.29 -0.45 6.26
CA LEU A 10 -3.98 -0.91 5.79
C LEU A 10 -2.96 0.23 5.72
N ALA A 11 -3.37 1.42 5.27
CA ALA A 11 -2.51 2.61 5.32
C ALA A 11 -2.04 2.90 6.75
N ASP A 12 -2.96 2.88 7.72
CA ASP A 12 -2.64 3.05 9.15
C ASP A 12 -1.73 1.94 9.69
N LYS A 13 -1.90 0.70 9.22
CA LYS A 13 -1.04 -0.43 9.58
C LYS A 13 0.39 -0.22 9.07
N VAL A 14 0.55 0.21 7.81
CA VAL A 14 1.86 0.48 7.20
C VAL A 14 2.62 1.58 7.92
N GLU A 15 1.96 2.67 8.32
CA GLU A 15 2.59 3.77 9.06
C GLU A 15 3.12 3.37 10.45
N LYS A 16 2.62 2.27 11.01
CA LYS A 16 3.01 1.74 12.33
C LYS A 16 4.08 0.65 12.25
N LEU A 17 4.51 0.26 11.04
CA LEU A 17 5.57 -0.74 10.89
C LEU A 17 6.93 -0.16 11.35
N GLU A 18 7.81 -1.01 11.87
CA GLU A 18 9.21 -0.61 12.14
C GLU A 18 10.14 -0.91 10.96
N GLY A 19 9.65 -1.62 9.94
CA GLY A 19 10.41 -2.06 8.77
C GLY A 19 9.51 -2.54 7.62
N GLY A 20 10.11 -3.16 6.62
CA GLY A 20 9.34 -3.88 5.60
C GLY A 20 8.63 -5.10 6.19
N CYS A 21 7.38 -5.35 5.76
CA CYS A 21 6.54 -6.40 6.30
C CYS A 21 5.82 -7.17 5.18
N ARG A 22 6.28 -8.40 4.92
CA ARG A 22 5.71 -9.28 3.89
C ARG A 22 4.24 -9.60 4.14
N GLU A 23 3.86 -9.83 5.39
CA GLU A 23 2.46 -10.08 5.75
C GLU A 23 1.56 -8.86 5.46
N THR A 24 2.08 -7.64 5.66
CA THR A 24 1.32 -6.45 5.29
C THR A 24 1.23 -6.29 3.78
N ASN A 25 2.28 -6.61 3.02
CA ASN A 25 2.23 -6.62 1.55
C ASN A 25 1.20 -7.63 1.01
N PHE A 26 1.03 -8.77 1.68
CA PHE A 26 -0.02 -9.73 1.37
C PHE A 26 -1.41 -9.14 1.57
N ASP A 27 -1.65 -8.54 2.74
CA ASP A 27 -2.95 -7.96 3.05
C ASP A 27 -3.29 -6.82 2.06
N ILE A 28 -2.29 -6.05 1.62
CA ILE A 28 -2.43 -5.05 0.56
C ILE A 28 -2.83 -5.71 -0.77
N THR A 29 -2.10 -6.74 -1.19
CA THR A 29 -2.39 -7.46 -2.45
C THR A 29 -3.79 -8.05 -2.44
N ALA A 30 -4.20 -8.67 -1.33
CA ALA A 30 -5.53 -9.23 -1.15
C ALA A 30 -6.63 -8.16 -1.22
N ALA A 31 -6.42 -7.01 -0.58
CA ALA A 31 -7.39 -5.92 -0.58
C ALA A 31 -7.55 -5.29 -1.97
N LEU A 32 -6.47 -5.18 -2.74
CA LEU A 32 -6.50 -4.59 -4.09
C LEU A 32 -6.98 -5.55 -5.18
N ASN A 33 -7.05 -6.86 -4.91
CA ASN A 33 -7.54 -7.88 -5.83
C ASN A 33 -8.76 -8.60 -5.23
N PRO A 34 -9.93 -7.95 -5.12
CA PRO A 34 -11.10 -8.52 -4.44
C PRO A 34 -11.71 -9.74 -5.14
N SER A 35 -11.33 -10.03 -6.39
CA SER A 35 -11.68 -11.26 -7.10
C SER A 35 -10.86 -12.47 -6.64
N TRP A 36 -9.78 -12.26 -5.89
CA TRP A 36 -8.91 -13.33 -5.42
C TRP A 36 -9.42 -13.90 -4.09
N GLU A 37 -9.46 -15.23 -3.99
CA GLU A 37 -9.89 -15.89 -2.75
C GLU A 37 -8.72 -16.01 -1.77
N ARG A 38 -8.91 -15.57 -0.53
CA ARG A 38 -7.92 -15.70 0.53
C ARG A 38 -8.11 -16.98 1.33
N GLU A 39 -7.06 -17.77 1.45
CA GLU A 39 -7.01 -18.96 2.30
C GLU A 39 -5.90 -18.82 3.35
N ASP A 40 -6.29 -18.69 4.62
CA ASP A 40 -5.38 -18.72 5.77
C ASP A 40 -5.42 -20.12 6.40
N ARG A 41 -4.34 -20.90 6.23
CA ARG A 41 -4.26 -22.27 6.75
C ARG A 41 -3.83 -22.30 8.22
N LYS A 42 -4.21 -23.38 8.90
CA LYS A 42 -3.92 -23.60 10.34
C LYS A 42 -2.43 -23.74 10.65
N ASP A 43 -1.61 -24.07 9.67
CA ASP A 43 -0.16 -24.18 9.78
C ASP A 43 0.55 -22.83 9.54
N GLY A 44 -0.21 -21.74 9.37
CA GLY A 44 0.30 -20.39 9.17
C GLY A 44 0.60 -20.03 7.71
N GLN A 45 0.37 -20.96 6.77
CA GLN A 45 0.48 -20.66 5.35
C GLN A 45 -0.69 -19.79 4.88
N LYS A 46 -0.42 -18.87 3.96
CA LYS A 46 -1.43 -17.97 3.38
C LYS A 46 -1.36 -18.03 1.87
N PHE A 47 -2.52 -18.09 1.24
CA PHE A 47 -2.68 -18.18 -0.20
C PHE A 47 -3.67 -17.13 -0.70
N LEU A 48 -3.39 -16.61 -1.89
CA LEU A 48 -4.39 -15.92 -2.71
C LEU A 48 -4.62 -16.72 -3.99
N TRP A 49 -5.88 -16.95 -4.31
CA TRP A 49 -6.29 -17.77 -5.44
C TRP A 49 -6.97 -16.93 -6.50
N GLU A 50 -6.51 -17.02 -7.74
CA GLU A 50 -7.20 -16.52 -8.93
C GLU A 50 -7.68 -17.71 -9.76
N GLY A 51 -8.91 -18.14 -9.51
CA GLY A 51 -9.43 -19.37 -10.11
C GLY A 51 -8.62 -20.60 -9.69
N THR A 52 -7.88 -21.20 -10.62
CA THR A 52 -7.03 -22.38 -10.34
C THR A 52 -5.57 -22.03 -10.04
N GLU A 53 -5.17 -20.77 -10.20
CA GLU A 53 -3.81 -20.31 -9.92
C GLU A 53 -3.71 -19.84 -8.47
N ALA A 54 -2.63 -20.25 -7.78
CA ALA A 54 -2.35 -19.84 -6.41
C ALA A 54 -1.06 -19.04 -6.35
N VAL A 55 -1.12 -17.87 -5.72
CA VAL A 55 0.05 -17.13 -5.27
C VAL A 55 0.37 -17.58 -3.84
N HIS A 56 1.53 -18.24 -3.67
CA HIS A 56 2.00 -18.73 -2.38
C HIS A 56 2.97 -17.76 -1.70
N ILE A 57 2.72 -17.46 -0.43
CA ILE A 57 3.64 -16.71 0.43
C ILE A 57 4.70 -17.63 1.03
N PRO A 58 6.00 -17.26 0.96
CA PRO A 58 6.46 -15.86 1.04
C PRO A 58 7.20 -15.27 -0.16
N ASP A 59 7.29 -15.96 -1.29
CA ASP A 59 8.27 -15.60 -2.33
C ASP A 59 7.71 -14.78 -3.50
N SER A 60 6.38 -14.61 -3.60
CA SER A 60 5.73 -14.08 -4.81
C SER A 60 4.91 -12.81 -4.63
N VAL A 61 4.95 -12.17 -3.44
CA VAL A 61 4.22 -10.92 -3.20
C VAL A 61 5.11 -9.71 -3.42
N GLU A 62 4.56 -8.73 -4.14
CA GLU A 62 5.23 -7.47 -4.45
C GLU A 62 5.71 -6.76 -3.16
N PRO A 63 6.99 -6.37 -3.06
CA PRO A 63 7.60 -5.90 -1.82
C PRO A 63 7.31 -4.42 -1.49
N PHE A 64 6.04 -3.99 -1.51
CA PHE A 64 5.60 -2.60 -1.33
C PHE A 64 6.26 -1.87 -0.13
N THR A 65 6.32 -2.52 1.03
CA THR A 65 6.90 -1.93 2.26
C THR A 65 8.43 -1.98 2.34
N SER A 66 9.12 -2.46 1.30
CA SER A 66 10.59 -2.60 1.30
C SER A 66 11.27 -2.19 0.00
N SER A 67 10.52 -1.96 -1.08
CA SER A 67 11.04 -1.50 -2.38
C SER A 67 10.31 -0.23 -2.78
N ILE A 68 11.07 0.80 -3.17
CA ILE A 68 10.50 2.07 -3.66
C ILE A 68 9.76 1.79 -4.98
N ASP A 69 10.34 1.02 -5.89
CA ASP A 69 9.74 0.71 -7.19
C ASP A 69 8.40 -0.02 -7.02
N ALA A 70 8.35 -0.99 -6.10
CA ALA A 70 7.12 -1.68 -5.73
C ALA A 70 6.09 -0.71 -5.13
N ALA A 71 6.49 0.12 -4.16
CA ALA A 71 5.59 1.10 -3.55
C ALA A 71 5.00 2.07 -4.59
N MET A 72 5.79 2.45 -5.59
CA MET A 72 5.36 3.33 -6.68
C MET A 72 4.30 2.71 -7.58
N THR A 73 4.22 1.37 -7.71
CA THR A 73 3.15 0.73 -8.50
C THR A 73 1.78 0.85 -7.84
N LEU A 74 1.71 1.25 -6.56
CA LEU A 74 0.44 1.50 -5.86
C LEU A 74 -0.11 2.90 -6.11
N VAL A 75 0.69 3.83 -6.64
CA VAL A 75 0.20 5.19 -6.94
C VAL A 75 -0.88 5.06 -8.02
N PRO A 76 -2.12 5.54 -7.78
CA PRO A 76 -3.21 5.36 -8.74
C PRO A 76 -2.90 5.99 -10.09
N GLU A 77 -3.44 5.40 -11.17
CA GLU A 77 -3.27 5.93 -12.52
C GLU A 77 -3.74 7.40 -12.59
N GLY A 78 -2.97 8.24 -13.29
CA GLY A 78 -3.22 9.69 -13.38
C GLY A 78 -2.81 10.49 -12.15
N GLN A 79 -2.35 9.85 -11.07
CA GLN A 79 -1.81 10.51 -9.89
C GLN A 79 -0.28 10.45 -9.87
N VAL A 80 0.33 11.35 -9.09
CA VAL A 80 1.79 11.43 -8.92
C VAL A 80 2.17 11.63 -7.45
N LEU A 81 3.45 11.42 -7.12
CA LEU A 81 3.99 11.96 -5.88
C LEU A 81 4.15 13.48 -6.02
N LEU A 82 3.28 14.24 -5.38
CA LEU A 82 3.34 15.71 -5.38
C LEU A 82 4.52 16.20 -4.54
N SER A 83 4.83 15.49 -3.44
CA SER A 83 5.95 15.84 -2.59
C SER A 83 6.56 14.63 -1.90
N VAL A 84 7.89 14.64 -1.76
CA VAL A 84 8.66 13.69 -0.95
C VAL A 84 9.66 14.50 -0.13
N ASN A 85 9.34 14.72 1.15
CA ASN A 85 10.11 15.61 2.01
C ASN A 85 10.69 14.84 3.20
N TYR A 86 11.99 14.95 3.44
CA TYR A 86 12.62 14.41 4.65
C TYR A 86 12.70 15.49 5.74
N ASN A 87 12.04 15.25 6.87
CA ASN A 87 12.17 16.09 8.04
C ASN A 87 13.26 15.55 8.96
N VAL A 88 14.38 16.27 9.03
CA VAL A 88 15.57 15.89 9.82
C VAL A 88 15.31 15.84 11.33
N ILE A 89 14.36 16.61 11.85
CA ILE A 89 14.04 16.65 13.29
C ILE A 89 13.27 15.39 13.67
N SER A 90 12.21 15.06 12.92
CA SER A 90 11.41 13.86 13.18
C SER A 90 12.01 12.58 12.61
N GLN A 91 13.06 12.68 11.77
CA GLN A 91 13.66 11.60 11.00
C GLN A 91 12.63 10.78 10.21
N LYS A 92 11.72 11.49 9.52
CA LYS A 92 10.63 10.90 8.75
C LYS A 92 10.52 11.55 7.39
N TYR A 93 10.19 10.73 6.41
CA TYR A 93 9.68 11.15 5.11
C TYR A 93 8.20 11.48 5.24
N TYR A 94 7.78 12.55 4.57
CA TYR A 94 6.40 12.99 4.38
C TYR A 94 6.14 12.90 2.88
N VAL A 95 5.15 12.10 2.50
CA VAL A 95 4.82 11.83 1.11
C VAL A 95 3.37 12.23 0.86
N ASP A 96 3.17 13.00 -0.20
CA ASP A 96 1.87 13.40 -0.70
C ASP A 96 1.65 12.80 -2.09
N VAL A 97 0.52 12.13 -2.28
CA VAL A 97 0.01 11.58 -3.54
C VAL A 97 -1.20 12.40 -3.96
N GLY A 98 -1.27 12.77 -5.24
CA GLY A 98 -2.38 13.55 -5.75
C GLY A 98 -2.28 13.88 -7.23
N SER A 99 -3.18 14.74 -7.68
CA SER A 99 -3.33 15.07 -9.09
C SER A 99 -2.29 16.11 -9.50
N PRO A 100 -1.53 15.87 -10.59
CA PRO A 100 -0.53 16.82 -11.06
C PRO A 100 -1.14 18.13 -11.56
N ASP A 101 -2.40 18.11 -12.01
CA ASP A 101 -3.06 19.24 -12.68
C ASP A 101 -3.76 20.20 -11.70
N THR A 102 -4.08 19.72 -10.51
CA THR A 102 -4.88 20.47 -9.52
C THR A 102 -4.15 20.74 -8.22
N GLU A 103 -2.95 20.16 -8.05
CA GLU A 103 -2.18 20.12 -6.80
C GLU A 103 -2.98 19.58 -5.60
N PHE A 104 -4.11 18.91 -5.85
CA PHE A 104 -4.96 18.36 -4.81
C PHE A 104 -4.35 17.07 -4.25
N THR A 105 -4.07 17.05 -2.94
CA THR A 105 -3.57 15.86 -2.24
C THR A 105 -4.72 14.90 -1.93
N LEU A 106 -4.64 13.69 -2.47
CA LEU A 106 -5.56 12.58 -2.21
C LEU A 106 -5.05 11.65 -1.11
N GLY A 107 -3.74 11.58 -0.93
CA GLY A 107 -3.12 10.69 0.04
C GLY A 107 -1.92 11.33 0.69
N ARG A 108 -1.86 11.30 2.02
CA ARG A 108 -0.72 11.79 2.79
C ARG A 108 -0.32 10.78 3.84
N ALA A 109 0.97 10.48 3.90
CA ALA A 109 1.52 9.63 4.95
C ALA A 109 2.93 10.05 5.35
N LYS A 110 3.38 9.56 6.51
CA LYS A 110 4.73 9.81 7.00
C LYS A 110 5.35 8.58 7.62
N HIS A 111 6.61 8.33 7.33
CA HIS A 111 7.32 7.16 7.85
C HIS A 111 8.84 7.35 7.87
N LYS A 112 9.56 6.59 8.71
CA LYS A 112 11.05 6.60 8.75
C LYS A 112 11.68 6.06 7.47
N LEU A 113 10.97 5.16 6.79
CA LEU A 113 11.35 4.50 5.54
C LEU A 113 10.49 5.01 4.38
N ILE A 114 11.13 5.40 3.27
CA ILE A 114 10.47 5.90 2.06
C ILE A 114 9.40 4.92 1.52
N PRO A 115 9.69 3.61 1.35
CA PRO A 115 8.70 2.68 0.78
C PRO A 115 7.39 2.64 1.57
N ASN A 116 7.45 2.65 2.90
CA ASN A 116 6.27 2.67 3.75
C ASN A 116 5.51 4.01 3.65
N ALA A 117 6.21 5.14 3.56
CA ALA A 117 5.55 6.43 3.39
C ALA A 117 4.82 6.51 2.04
N ILE A 118 5.44 6.04 0.96
CA ILE A 118 4.81 5.96 -0.37
C ILE A 118 3.62 5.00 -0.33
N THR A 119 3.81 3.78 0.19
CA THR A 119 2.76 2.76 0.27
C THR A 119 1.54 3.27 1.03
N ALA A 120 1.72 3.88 2.20
CA ALA A 120 0.61 4.39 2.99
C ALA A 120 -0.09 5.59 2.31
N ALA A 121 0.66 6.50 1.69
CA ALA A 121 0.07 7.63 0.96
C ALA A 121 -0.72 7.17 -0.26
N ALA A 122 -0.19 6.20 -1.01
CA ALA A 122 -0.84 5.60 -2.16
C ALA A 122 -2.15 4.88 -1.76
N LEU A 123 -2.12 4.08 -0.69
CA LEU A 123 -3.34 3.44 -0.16
C LEU A 123 -4.41 4.45 0.23
N ARG A 124 -4.04 5.58 0.85
CA ARG A 124 -5.01 6.65 1.14
C ARG A 124 -5.61 7.24 -0.13
N ALA A 125 -4.79 7.51 -1.14
CA ALA A 125 -5.28 7.99 -2.43
C ALA A 125 -6.22 7.00 -3.13
N ILE A 126 -5.94 5.69 -3.04
CA ILE A 126 -6.85 4.64 -3.53
C ILE A 126 -8.18 4.69 -2.78
N GLY A 127 -8.14 4.74 -1.44
CA GLY A 127 -9.35 4.78 -0.62
C GLY A 127 -10.22 6.02 -0.83
N ASP A 128 -9.62 7.15 -1.24
CA ASP A 128 -10.35 8.39 -1.54
C ASP A 128 -10.88 8.44 -2.98
N ASN A 129 -10.30 7.70 -3.92
CA ASN A 129 -10.76 7.65 -5.32
C ASN A 129 -11.99 6.75 -5.57
N ASP A 130 -12.36 5.87 -4.64
CA ASP A 130 -13.45 4.89 -4.80
C ASP A 130 -14.88 5.50 -4.61
N GLU A 131 -15.03 6.82 -4.76
CA GLU A 131 -16.31 7.57 -4.66
C GLU A 131 -17.02 7.81 -6.00
N SER A 132 -16.61 7.14 -7.09
CA SER A 132 -17.22 7.28 -8.43
C SER A 132 -18.24 6.21 -8.79
#